data_AF-A0A966NGU1-F1
#
_entry.id   AF-A0A966NGU1-F1
#
_cell.length_a   1.000
_cell.length_b   1.000
_cell.length_c   1.000
_cell.angle_alpha   90.00
_cell.angle_beta   90.00
_cell.angle_gamma   90.00
#
_symmetry.space_group_name_H-M   'P 1'
#
loop_
_entity.id
_entity.type
_entity.pdbx_description
1 polymer ?
#
loop_
_entity_poly.entity_id
_entity_poly.type
_entity_poly.pdbx_seq_one_letter_code
_entity_poly.pdbx_strand_id
1 'polypeptide(L)'
;MEEMAPTPPTGSQQSAGADADPPTGPLAGLRVVVTRPRHQRSELLDRLRVEGAEVISVPTIEIVDPLDEGEDLARAVSELQSFSWVVFTSANAVDRFCGQLRDPRDLGEVCIAAIGTATVAELARNGLLADLVPERFIAESLLEVFPLPPHGDPSRPPRVLYPSAEVTRDVLPRGLRELGWEIDVVIAYRTVPATITESDRAAIASADVVTFTSGSTVEQWLAALGPDLLPPTVACIGPVTADVARRNDMRISVIATTHTVDGLVDALIAHVSDASSAPTPRRRATSRASGRRSRIGRRRGRA
;
A
#
# COMPACT_ATOMS: atom_id res chain seq x y z
N MET A 1 70.30 -0.79 -14.30
CA MET A 1 70.14 -0.34 -12.91
C MET A 1 68.65 -0.42 -12.64
N GLU A 2 68.26 -1.45 -11.89
CA GLU A 2 66.88 -1.86 -11.63
C GLU A 2 66.07 -0.75 -10.95
N GLU A 3 64.90 -0.48 -11.52
CA GLU A 3 63.90 0.46 -11.01
C GLU A 3 62.92 -0.33 -10.12
N MET A 4 62.96 -0.02 -8.83
CA MET A 4 62.27 -0.73 -7.75
C MET A 4 60.81 -0.28 -7.69
N ALA A 5 59.89 -1.18 -8.02
CA ALA A 5 58.44 -0.97 -7.97
C ALA A 5 57.94 -0.78 -6.52
N PRO A 6 56.98 0.14 -6.26
CA PRO A 6 56.42 0.32 -4.92
C PRO A 6 55.40 -0.79 -4.58
N THR A 7 55.54 -1.32 -3.37
CA THR A 7 54.68 -2.33 -2.73
C THR A 7 53.26 -1.78 -2.50
N PRO A 8 52.19 -2.54 -2.76
CA PRO A 8 50.83 -2.11 -2.45
C PRO A 8 50.54 -2.19 -0.93
N PRO A 9 49.72 -1.29 -0.37
CA PRO A 9 49.36 -1.36 1.03
C PRO A 9 48.38 -2.51 1.28
N THR A 10 48.69 -3.31 2.30
CA THR A 10 47.86 -4.36 2.86
C THR A 10 46.68 -3.73 3.60
N GLY A 11 45.58 -3.53 2.88
CA GLY A 11 44.29 -3.09 3.44
C GLY A 11 43.47 -4.28 3.91
N SER A 12 43.35 -4.40 5.23
CA SER A 12 42.48 -5.30 5.98
C SER A 12 41.10 -5.49 5.35
N GLN A 13 40.76 -6.75 5.03
CA GLN A 13 39.39 -7.19 4.80
C GLN A 13 38.60 -6.96 6.10
N GLN A 14 37.72 -5.96 6.12
CA GLN A 14 36.66 -5.87 7.10
C GLN A 14 35.54 -6.82 6.67
N SER A 15 35.55 -8.01 7.24
CA SER A 15 34.36 -8.86 7.35
C SER A 15 33.41 -8.20 8.35
N ALA A 16 32.44 -7.44 7.87
CA ALA A 16 31.34 -6.93 8.69
C ALA A 16 30.03 -7.29 7.99
N GLY A 17 29.23 -8.16 8.63
CA GLY A 17 27.87 -8.46 8.17
C GLY A 17 27.43 -9.92 8.32
N ALA A 18 27.82 -10.63 9.38
CA ALA A 18 27.21 -11.89 9.76
C ALA A 18 27.14 -11.93 11.29
N ASP A 19 26.05 -11.37 11.82
CA ASP A 19 25.41 -11.70 13.10
C ASP A 19 24.40 -10.60 13.41
N ALA A 20 23.34 -10.54 12.62
CA ALA A 20 22.08 -10.01 13.15
C ALA A 20 21.44 -11.18 13.89
N ASP A 21 21.05 -10.98 15.16
CA ASP A 21 20.24 -11.96 15.89
C ASP A 21 19.06 -12.41 15.00
N PRO A 22 18.72 -13.71 15.00
CA PRO A 22 17.58 -14.18 14.21
C PRO A 22 16.34 -13.40 14.61
N PRO A 23 15.46 -13.03 13.65
CA PRO A 23 14.27 -12.26 13.96
C PRO A 23 13.46 -12.99 15.03
N THR A 24 13.16 -12.30 16.12
CA THR A 24 12.33 -12.81 17.22
C THR A 24 10.97 -12.13 17.16
N GLY A 25 9.91 -12.87 17.45
CA GLY A 25 8.55 -12.34 17.41
C GLY A 25 7.53 -13.38 16.93
N PRO A 26 6.23 -13.08 17.07
CA PRO A 26 5.16 -14.01 16.69
C PRO A 26 5.07 -14.28 15.18
N LEU A 27 5.65 -13.41 14.34
CA LEU A 27 5.71 -13.59 12.89
C LEU A 27 7.11 -14.02 12.41
N ALA A 28 8.00 -14.40 13.32
CA ALA A 28 9.36 -14.84 13.00
C ALA A 28 9.36 -15.98 11.97
N GLY A 29 10.14 -15.82 10.91
CA GLY A 29 10.29 -16.79 9.83
C GLY A 29 9.17 -16.77 8.77
N LEU A 30 8.16 -15.92 8.92
CA LEU A 30 7.15 -15.71 7.88
C LEU A 30 7.57 -14.63 6.89
N ARG A 31 7.33 -14.92 5.61
CA ARG A 31 7.57 -14.00 4.51
C ARG A 31 6.26 -13.36 4.09
N VAL A 32 6.13 -12.07 4.34
CA VAL A 32 4.88 -11.32 4.20
C VAL A 32 4.99 -10.32 3.05
N VAL A 33 4.14 -10.50 2.03
CA VAL A 33 4.02 -9.56 0.91
C VAL A 33 3.13 -8.39 1.30
N VAL A 34 3.64 -7.18 1.07
CA VAL A 34 2.90 -5.92 1.21
C VAL A 34 2.77 -5.27 -0.16
N THR A 35 1.51 -4.99 -0.54
CA THR A 35 1.10 -4.57 -1.89
C THR A 35 1.09 -3.06 -2.11
N ARG A 36 1.48 -2.28 -1.10
CA ARG A 36 1.43 -0.80 -1.10
C ARG A 36 2.68 -0.18 -1.75
N PRO A 37 2.59 1.01 -2.39
CA PRO A 37 3.72 1.68 -3.04
C PRO A 37 4.97 1.86 -2.17
N ARG A 38 6.15 1.64 -2.77
CA ARG A 38 7.48 1.64 -2.11
C ARG A 38 7.85 2.96 -1.42
N HIS A 39 7.29 4.09 -1.87
CA HIS A 39 7.62 5.43 -1.37
C HIS A 39 6.92 5.81 -0.06
N GLN A 40 5.90 5.06 0.35
CA GLN A 40 5.35 5.20 1.70
C GLN A 40 6.26 4.41 2.64
N ARG A 41 6.92 5.07 3.60
CA ARG A 41 7.31 4.39 4.85
C ARG A 41 6.03 3.87 5.48
N SER A 42 5.71 2.64 5.10
CA SER A 42 4.44 2.05 5.44
C SER A 42 4.59 1.57 6.86
N GLU A 43 3.82 2.19 7.76
CA GLU A 43 3.60 1.74 9.13
C GLU A 43 3.39 0.21 9.19
N LEU A 44 2.77 -0.37 8.16
CA LEU A 44 2.60 -1.82 8.03
C LEU A 44 3.92 -2.57 7.83
N LEU A 45 4.86 -2.06 7.01
CA LEU A 45 6.17 -2.68 6.83
C LEU A 45 6.93 -2.70 8.16
N ASP A 46 6.93 -1.57 8.87
CA ASP A 46 7.67 -1.41 10.11
C ASP A 46 7.03 -2.24 11.23
N ARG A 47 5.70 -2.22 11.35
CA ARG A 47 4.95 -3.02 12.32
C ARG A 47 5.17 -4.52 12.10
N LEU A 48 5.14 -5.01 10.86
CA LEU A 48 5.42 -6.41 10.54
C LEU A 48 6.86 -6.82 10.88
N ARG A 49 7.84 -5.96 10.59
CA ARG A 49 9.26 -6.20 10.94
C ARG A 49 9.49 -6.25 12.44
N VAL A 50 8.83 -5.37 13.19
CA VAL A 50 8.87 -5.36 14.67
C VAL A 50 8.39 -6.69 15.24
N GLU A 51 7.43 -7.34 14.59
CA GLU A 51 6.89 -8.64 15.00
C GLU A 51 7.68 -9.84 14.42
N GLY A 52 8.82 -9.58 13.76
CA GLY A 52 9.76 -10.59 13.29
C GLY A 52 9.56 -11.09 11.86
N ALA A 53 8.62 -10.52 11.09
CA ALA A 53 8.36 -10.96 9.72
C ALA A 53 9.46 -10.50 8.73
N GLU A 54 9.79 -11.34 7.75
CA GLU A 54 10.52 -10.93 6.56
C GLU A 54 9.53 -10.28 5.59
N VAL A 55 9.66 -8.96 5.39
CA VAL A 55 8.67 -8.21 4.61
C VAL A 55 9.12 -8.00 3.16
N ILE A 56 8.32 -8.48 2.22
CA ILE A 56 8.53 -8.37 0.78
C ILE A 56 7.63 -7.26 0.23
N SER A 57 8.22 -6.16 -0.20
CA SER A 57 7.46 -5.06 -0.80
C SER A 57 7.28 -5.31 -2.30
N VAL A 58 6.05 -5.63 -2.71
CA VAL A 58 5.68 -5.78 -4.13
C VAL A 58 4.49 -4.86 -4.41
N PRO A 59 4.75 -3.59 -4.78
CA PRO A 59 3.67 -2.67 -5.10
C PRO A 59 2.93 -3.16 -6.34
N THR A 60 1.59 -3.11 -6.34
CA THR A 60 0.78 -3.39 -7.53
C THR A 60 0.41 -2.14 -8.32
N ILE A 61 0.66 -0.97 -7.72
CA ILE A 61 0.45 0.34 -8.33
C ILE A 61 1.66 1.24 -8.07
N GLU A 62 1.87 2.17 -8.99
CA GLU A 62 2.83 3.26 -8.87
C GLU A 62 2.09 4.59 -8.89
N ILE A 63 2.55 5.50 -8.03
CA ILE A 63 2.12 6.89 -8.02
C ILE A 63 3.14 7.65 -8.84
N VAL A 64 2.70 8.15 -9.99
CA VAL A 64 3.54 8.87 -10.95
C VAL A 64 3.00 10.28 -11.13
N ASP A 65 3.82 11.13 -11.72
CA ASP A 65 3.47 12.52 -11.97
C ASP A 65 2.34 12.61 -13.01
N PRO A 66 1.54 13.69 -12.97
CA PRO A 66 0.54 13.96 -13.99
C PRO A 66 1.19 14.17 -15.36
N LEU A 67 0.37 14.19 -16.42
CA LEU A 67 0.89 14.28 -17.81
C LEU A 67 1.58 15.60 -18.11
N ASP A 68 1.24 16.65 -17.37
CA ASP A 68 1.86 17.98 -17.39
C ASP A 68 3.06 18.08 -16.44
N GLU A 69 3.59 16.95 -15.94
CA GLU A 69 4.75 16.89 -15.04
C GLU A 69 4.59 17.73 -13.76
N GLY A 70 3.35 18.05 -13.38
CA GLY A 70 3.00 18.81 -12.17
C GLY A 70 2.99 20.33 -12.38
N GLU A 71 3.09 20.83 -13.62
CA GLU A 71 3.06 22.25 -13.94
C GLU A 71 1.79 22.95 -13.42
N ASP A 72 0.61 22.35 -13.57
CA ASP A 72 -0.64 22.93 -13.09
C ASP A 72 -0.69 23.02 -11.56
N LEU A 73 -0.12 22.02 -10.87
CA LEU A 73 -0.04 22.03 -9.42
C LEU A 73 0.94 23.11 -8.94
N ALA A 74 2.12 23.21 -9.57
CA ALA A 74 3.11 24.24 -9.26
C ALA A 74 2.52 25.65 -9.47
N ARG A 75 1.79 25.86 -10.57
CA ARG A 75 1.09 27.12 -10.86
C ARG A 75 0.03 27.42 -9.79
N ALA A 76 -0.83 26.46 -9.46
CA ALA A 76 -1.85 26.65 -8.43
C ALA A 76 -1.22 26.98 -7.05
N VAL A 77 -0.11 26.33 -6.70
CA VAL A 77 0.65 26.61 -5.47
C VAL A 77 1.31 28.00 -5.50
N SER A 78 1.78 28.46 -6.65
CA SER A 78 2.31 29.84 -6.78
C SER A 78 1.23 30.91 -6.59
N GLU A 79 -0.03 30.57 -6.86
CA GLU A 79 -1.21 31.41 -6.71
C GLU A 79 -2.01 31.06 -5.44
N LEU A 80 -1.39 30.35 -4.47
CA LEU A 80 -2.08 29.76 -3.33
C LEU A 80 -2.92 30.77 -2.53
N GLN A 81 -2.43 32.01 -2.41
CA GLN A 81 -3.12 33.12 -1.71
C GLN A 81 -4.42 33.59 -2.40
N SER A 82 -4.72 33.10 -3.60
CA SER A 82 -5.99 33.35 -4.30
C SER A 82 -7.09 32.35 -3.91
N PHE A 83 -6.75 31.29 -3.18
CA PHE A 83 -7.69 30.30 -2.68
C PHE A 83 -8.03 30.59 -1.21
N SER A 84 -9.25 30.28 -0.81
CA SER A 84 -9.64 30.31 0.61
C SER A 84 -9.40 28.96 1.28
N TRP A 85 -9.45 27.87 0.50
CA TRP A 85 -9.29 26.51 0.99
C TRP A 85 -8.44 25.67 0.04
N VAL A 86 -7.69 24.72 0.62
CA VAL A 86 -7.21 23.52 -0.08
C VAL A 86 -7.89 22.29 0.52
N VAL A 87 -8.43 21.44 -0.33
CA VAL A 87 -9.10 20.19 0.08
C VAL A 87 -8.25 19.00 -0.32
N PHE A 88 -7.98 18.09 0.62
CA PHE A 88 -7.25 16.85 0.36
C PHE A 88 -8.10 15.62 0.68
N THR A 89 -8.12 14.67 -0.25
CA THR A 89 -8.75 13.36 -0.06
C THR A 89 -7.75 12.21 -0.11
N SER A 90 -6.46 12.52 -0.27
CA SER A 90 -5.39 11.55 -0.46
C SER A 90 -4.09 12.07 0.12
N ALA A 91 -3.40 11.22 0.90
CA ALA A 91 -2.04 11.49 1.35
C ALA A 91 -1.08 11.74 0.17
N ASN A 92 -1.28 11.10 -0.98
CA ASN A 92 -0.43 11.33 -2.15
C ASN A 92 -0.61 12.74 -2.74
N ALA A 93 -1.83 13.30 -2.66
CA ALA A 93 -2.07 14.67 -3.08
C ALA A 93 -1.40 15.67 -2.12
N VAL A 94 -1.39 15.36 -0.82
CA VAL A 94 -0.65 16.13 0.20
C VAL A 94 0.84 16.10 -0.08
N ASP A 95 1.43 14.92 -0.31
CA ASP A 95 2.85 14.76 -0.64
C ASP A 95 3.24 15.62 -1.87
N ARG A 96 2.47 15.50 -2.96
CA ARG A 96 2.71 16.27 -4.18
C ARG A 96 2.56 17.77 -3.98
N PHE A 97 1.54 18.21 -3.27
CA PHE A 97 1.33 19.62 -2.95
C PHE A 97 2.44 20.18 -2.06
N CYS A 98 2.81 19.47 -0.99
CA CYS A 98 3.87 19.90 -0.08
C CYS A 98 5.24 19.92 -0.76
N GLY A 99 5.49 19.03 -1.72
CA GLY A 99 6.69 19.06 -2.55
C GLY A 99 6.83 20.33 -3.41
N GLN A 100 5.73 21.05 -3.67
CA GLN A 100 5.75 22.34 -4.38
C GLN A 100 5.89 23.55 -3.42
N LEU A 101 5.66 23.36 -2.11
CA LEU A 101 5.85 24.41 -1.12
C LEU A 101 7.34 24.60 -0.82
N ARG A 102 7.77 25.85 -0.67
CA ARG A 102 9.14 26.13 -0.20
C ARG A 102 9.20 26.08 1.32
N ASP A 103 8.13 26.53 1.96
CA ASP A 103 7.96 26.55 3.41
C ASP A 103 6.48 26.38 3.78
N PRO A 104 6.11 25.64 4.84
CA PRO A 104 4.71 25.53 5.29
C PRO A 104 4.01 26.87 5.53
N ARG A 105 4.77 27.93 5.84
CA ARG A 105 4.25 29.30 6.01
C ARG A 105 3.75 29.93 4.70
N ASP A 106 4.12 29.39 3.54
CA ASP A 106 3.59 29.83 2.24
C ASP A 106 2.07 29.62 2.13
N LEU A 107 1.48 28.78 2.99
CA LEU A 107 0.02 28.59 3.10
C LEU A 107 -0.71 29.88 3.52
N GLY A 108 -0.11 30.74 4.35
CA GLY A 108 -0.73 31.99 4.79
C GLY A 108 -2.07 31.79 5.52
N GLU A 109 -3.12 32.44 5.03
CA GLU A 109 -4.49 32.35 5.59
C GLU A 109 -5.35 31.23 4.96
N VAL A 110 -4.78 30.44 4.05
CA VAL A 110 -5.51 29.38 3.35
C VAL A 110 -5.81 28.25 4.33
N CYS A 111 -7.09 27.90 4.46
CA CYS A 111 -7.53 26.82 5.33
C CYS A 111 -7.37 25.45 4.64
N ILE A 112 -7.16 24.39 5.42
CA ILE A 112 -7.00 23.02 4.93
C ILE A 112 -8.17 22.15 5.39
N ALA A 113 -8.83 21.48 4.45
CA ALA A 113 -9.73 20.37 4.75
C ALA A 113 -9.11 19.04 4.34
N ALA A 114 -9.24 18.00 5.17
CA ALA A 114 -8.65 16.69 4.90
C ALA A 114 -9.64 15.55 5.18
N ILE A 115 -9.74 14.60 4.25
CA ILE A 115 -10.51 13.37 4.43
C ILE A 115 -9.55 12.19 4.66
N GLY A 116 -9.77 11.50 5.77
CA GLY A 116 -9.07 10.25 6.11
C GLY A 116 -7.83 10.44 6.98
N THR A 117 -7.60 9.50 7.90
CA THR A 117 -6.51 9.53 8.87
C THR A 117 -5.13 9.57 8.23
N ALA A 118 -4.93 8.85 7.12
CA ALA A 118 -3.66 8.87 6.39
C ALA A 118 -3.35 10.25 5.79
N THR A 119 -4.36 10.97 5.29
CA THR A 119 -4.21 12.32 4.73
C THR A 119 -3.84 13.32 5.83
N VAL A 120 -4.51 13.24 6.99
CA VAL A 120 -4.20 14.08 8.17
C VAL A 120 -2.80 13.79 8.69
N ALA A 121 -2.40 12.52 8.76
CA ALA A 121 -1.06 12.14 9.19
C ALA A 121 0.02 12.68 8.24
N GLU A 122 -0.25 12.68 6.92
CA GLU A 122 0.68 13.21 5.93
C GLU A 122 0.83 14.74 6.02
N LEU A 123 -0.27 15.46 6.27
CA LEU A 123 -0.20 16.90 6.55
C LEU A 123 0.68 17.18 7.77
N ALA A 124 0.47 16.44 8.87
CA ALA A 124 1.23 16.60 10.10
C ALA A 124 2.73 16.34 9.91
N ARG A 125 3.11 15.35 9.08
CA ARG A 125 4.52 15.08 8.73
C ARG A 125 5.18 16.24 8.00
N ASN A 126 4.40 17.00 7.24
CA ASN A 126 4.85 18.20 6.53
C ASN A 126 4.68 19.49 7.34
N GLY A 127 4.38 19.39 8.65
CA GLY A 127 4.22 20.53 9.54
C GLY A 127 2.92 21.31 9.34
N LEU A 128 1.94 20.71 8.66
CA LEU A 128 0.63 21.29 8.40
C LEU A 128 -0.45 20.63 9.27
N LEU A 129 -1.46 21.40 9.63
CA LEU A 129 -2.64 20.90 10.35
C LEU A 129 -3.87 21.15 9.50
N ALA A 130 -4.80 20.20 9.49
CA ALA A 130 -6.10 20.39 8.86
C ALA A 130 -7.01 21.20 9.79
N ASP A 131 -7.60 22.27 9.27
CA ASP A 131 -8.62 23.07 9.97
C ASP A 131 -9.97 22.35 10.01
N LEU A 132 -10.23 21.50 9.02
CA LEU A 132 -11.47 20.74 8.91
C LEU A 132 -11.20 19.27 8.58
N VAL A 133 -11.68 18.38 9.46
CA VAL A 133 -11.71 16.93 9.24
C VAL A 133 -13.12 16.43 9.54
N PRO A 134 -13.82 15.80 8.58
CA PRO A 134 -15.17 15.31 8.82
C PRO A 134 -15.17 14.09 9.74
N GLU A 135 -16.29 13.87 10.45
CA GLU A 135 -16.46 12.71 11.34
C GLU A 135 -16.36 11.39 10.57
N ARG A 136 -16.97 11.32 9.38
CA ARG A 136 -16.87 10.17 8.49
C ARG A 136 -15.88 10.49 7.37
N PHE A 137 -14.98 9.56 7.08
CA PHE A 137 -13.93 9.73 6.06
C PHE A 137 -14.44 9.56 4.62
N ILE A 138 -15.51 10.28 4.26
CA ILE A 138 -16.15 10.27 2.95
C ILE A 138 -16.46 11.70 2.47
N ALA A 139 -16.54 11.88 1.16
CA ALA A 139 -16.80 13.16 0.50
C ALA A 139 -18.06 13.86 1.01
N GLU A 140 -19.15 13.11 1.13
CA GLU A 140 -20.47 13.57 1.55
C GLU A 140 -20.42 14.17 2.97
N SER A 141 -19.68 13.52 3.87
CA SER A 141 -19.53 14.02 5.24
C SER A 141 -18.71 15.29 5.33
N LEU A 142 -17.77 15.52 4.41
CA LEU A 142 -17.08 16.81 4.32
C LEU A 142 -18.04 17.90 3.84
N LEU A 143 -18.84 17.63 2.80
CA LEU A 143 -19.80 18.59 2.26
C LEU A 143 -20.86 19.03 3.29
N GLU A 144 -21.28 18.13 4.18
CA GLU A 144 -22.22 18.44 5.26
C GLU A 144 -21.70 19.50 6.25
N VAL A 145 -20.37 19.58 6.44
CA VAL A 145 -19.73 20.47 7.42
C VAL A 145 -18.86 21.55 6.79
N PHE A 146 -18.71 21.54 5.46
CA PHE A 146 -17.91 22.53 4.74
C PHE A 146 -18.57 23.91 4.86
N PRO A 147 -17.81 24.98 5.19
CA PRO A 147 -18.40 26.29 5.37
C PRO A 147 -19.01 26.79 4.06
N LEU A 148 -20.08 27.57 4.18
CA LEU A 148 -20.57 28.36 3.05
C LEU A 148 -19.57 29.46 2.71
N PRO A 149 -19.44 29.84 1.43
CA PRO A 149 -18.56 30.93 1.05
C PRO A 149 -18.98 32.23 1.76
N PRO A 150 -18.03 33.07 2.21
CA PRO A 150 -18.37 34.37 2.75
C PRO A 150 -19.22 35.18 1.77
N HIS A 151 -20.14 35.98 2.30
CA HIS A 151 -20.96 36.88 1.47
C HIS A 151 -20.05 37.84 0.69
N GLY A 152 -20.15 37.80 -0.63
CA GLY A 152 -19.32 38.58 -1.54
C GLY A 152 -19.99 38.78 -2.89
N ASP A 153 -19.24 39.33 -3.84
CA ASP A 153 -19.69 39.50 -5.22
C ASP A 153 -19.93 38.12 -5.86
N PRO A 154 -21.17 37.77 -6.25
CA PRO A 154 -21.47 36.47 -6.88
C PRO A 154 -20.73 36.25 -8.21
N SER A 155 -20.22 37.33 -8.84
CA SER A 155 -19.40 37.23 -10.05
C SER A 155 -17.94 36.84 -9.78
N ARG A 156 -17.53 36.79 -8.51
CA ARG A 156 -16.19 36.39 -8.04
C ARG A 156 -16.31 35.51 -6.78
N PRO A 157 -16.88 34.31 -6.90
CA PRO A 157 -16.96 33.38 -5.80
C PRO A 157 -15.56 33.09 -5.23
N PRO A 158 -15.44 32.85 -3.92
CA PRO A 158 -14.19 32.44 -3.33
C PRO A 158 -13.81 31.04 -3.83
N ARG A 159 -12.50 30.81 -3.95
CA ARG A 159 -11.94 29.65 -4.66
C ARG A 159 -11.45 28.57 -3.70
N VAL A 160 -11.61 27.33 -4.11
CA VAL A 160 -11.10 26.12 -3.45
C VAL A 160 -10.16 25.39 -4.39
N LEU A 161 -8.94 25.15 -3.96
CA LEU A 161 -8.01 24.28 -4.67
C LEU A 161 -8.27 22.83 -4.26
N TYR A 162 -8.42 21.94 -5.24
CA TYR A 162 -8.59 20.51 -5.01
C TYR A 162 -7.54 19.71 -5.78
N PRO A 163 -6.36 19.46 -5.17
CA PRO A 163 -5.36 18.56 -5.72
C PRO A 163 -5.87 17.12 -5.65
N SER A 164 -6.05 16.46 -6.80
CA SER A 164 -6.68 15.14 -6.90
C SER A 164 -5.84 14.13 -7.68
N ALA A 165 -6.23 12.86 -7.59
CA ALA A 165 -5.82 11.87 -8.58
C ALA A 165 -6.43 12.21 -9.96
N GLU A 166 -5.80 11.75 -11.04
CA GLU A 166 -6.34 11.85 -12.42
C GLU A 166 -7.74 11.22 -12.53
N VAL A 167 -7.94 10.08 -11.86
CA VAL A 167 -9.25 9.44 -11.75
C VAL A 167 -9.82 9.73 -10.37
N THR A 168 -10.76 10.67 -10.30
CA THR A 168 -11.47 11.03 -9.06
C THR A 168 -12.97 11.08 -9.28
N ARG A 169 -13.74 10.87 -8.21
CA ARG A 169 -15.21 10.96 -8.25
C ARG A 169 -15.62 12.43 -8.21
N ASP A 170 -16.64 12.78 -8.99
CA ASP A 170 -17.13 14.16 -9.09
C ASP A 170 -18.00 14.62 -7.89
N VAL A 171 -18.11 13.80 -6.84
CA VAL A 171 -18.95 14.12 -5.66
C VAL A 171 -18.49 15.42 -4.98
N LEU A 172 -17.20 15.57 -4.67
CA LEU A 172 -16.68 16.77 -4.01
C LEU A 172 -16.71 18.01 -4.91
N PRO A 173 -16.19 17.98 -6.16
CA PRO A 173 -16.23 19.17 -7.00
C PRO A 173 -17.64 19.66 -7.29
N ARG A 174 -18.58 18.74 -7.56
CA ARG A 174 -19.97 19.12 -7.74
C ARG A 174 -20.59 19.68 -6.46
N GLY A 175 -20.42 19.01 -5.32
CA GLY A 175 -20.99 19.45 -4.06
C GLY A 175 -20.48 20.81 -3.58
N LEU A 176 -19.17 21.08 -3.74
CA LEU A 176 -18.60 22.39 -3.38
C LEU A 176 -19.12 23.52 -4.28
N ARG A 177 -19.32 23.25 -5.58
CA ARG A 177 -19.98 24.20 -6.49
C ARG A 177 -21.44 24.45 -6.11
N GLU A 178 -22.17 23.41 -5.72
CA GLU A 178 -23.55 23.53 -5.22
C GLU A 178 -23.63 24.38 -3.93
N LEU A 179 -22.59 24.39 -3.10
CA LEU A 179 -22.45 25.28 -1.94
C LEU A 179 -22.04 26.72 -2.30
N GLY A 180 -21.74 27.00 -3.57
CA GLY A 180 -21.39 28.33 -4.07
C GLY A 180 -19.89 28.63 -4.14
N TRP A 181 -19.03 27.64 -3.95
CA TRP A 181 -17.58 27.79 -4.14
C TRP A 181 -17.19 27.64 -5.61
N GLU A 182 -16.19 28.41 -6.05
CA GLU A 182 -15.45 28.07 -7.27
C GLU A 182 -14.38 27.04 -6.92
N ILE A 183 -14.28 25.97 -7.71
CA ILE A 183 -13.34 24.88 -7.42
C ILE A 183 -12.43 24.63 -8.61
N ASP A 184 -11.14 24.65 -8.31
CA ASP A 184 -10.06 24.33 -9.22
C ASP A 184 -9.59 22.91 -8.93
N VAL A 185 -9.97 21.99 -9.79
CA VAL A 185 -9.51 20.60 -9.72
C VAL A 185 -8.17 20.52 -10.45
N VAL A 186 -7.11 20.20 -9.73
CA VAL A 186 -5.77 20.07 -10.28
C VAL A 186 -5.31 18.64 -10.12
N ILE A 187 -4.90 18.00 -11.21
CA ILE A 187 -4.40 16.63 -11.16
C ILE A 187 -3.00 16.66 -10.54
N ALA A 188 -2.90 16.19 -9.30
CA ALA A 188 -1.64 16.18 -8.56
C ALA A 188 -0.80 14.93 -8.84
N TYR A 189 -1.45 13.81 -9.19
CA TYR A 189 -0.78 12.56 -9.47
C TYR A 189 -1.64 11.61 -10.31
N ARG A 190 -0.98 10.62 -10.88
CA ARG A 190 -1.59 9.50 -11.58
C ARG A 190 -1.29 8.20 -10.85
N THR A 191 -2.25 7.28 -10.89
CA THR A 191 -2.05 5.91 -10.39
C THR A 191 -1.97 5.01 -11.60
N VAL A 192 -0.82 4.38 -11.80
CA VAL A 192 -0.59 3.43 -12.90
C VAL A 192 -0.29 2.04 -12.33
N PRO A 193 -0.55 0.95 -13.06
CA PRO A 193 -0.11 -0.37 -12.65
C PRO A 193 1.41 -0.39 -12.49
N ALA A 194 1.89 -0.99 -11.40
CA ALA A 194 3.32 -1.19 -11.21
C ALA A 194 3.85 -2.26 -12.17
N THR A 195 5.11 -2.13 -12.57
CA THR A 195 5.77 -3.20 -13.32
C THR A 195 6.19 -4.31 -12.37
N ILE A 196 5.53 -5.46 -12.45
CA ILE A 196 5.94 -6.67 -11.70
C ILE A 196 7.07 -7.37 -12.46
N THR A 197 8.24 -7.43 -11.84
CA THR A 197 9.41 -8.14 -12.37
C THR A 197 9.31 -9.65 -12.13
N GLU A 198 10.13 -10.43 -12.83
CA GLU A 198 10.23 -11.87 -12.57
C GLU A 198 10.73 -12.16 -11.15
N SER A 199 11.61 -11.31 -10.62
CA SER A 199 12.05 -11.41 -9.22
C SER A 199 10.92 -11.13 -8.23
N ASP A 200 10.02 -10.19 -8.53
CA ASP A 200 8.83 -9.97 -7.68
C ASP A 200 7.91 -11.20 -7.72
N ARG A 201 7.70 -11.79 -8.89
CA ARG A 201 6.91 -13.04 -9.01
C ARG A 201 7.53 -14.19 -8.21
N ALA A 202 8.83 -14.38 -8.30
CA ALA A 202 9.54 -15.38 -7.51
C ALA A 202 9.45 -15.11 -6.00
N ALA A 203 9.56 -13.85 -5.58
CA ALA A 203 9.41 -13.45 -4.19
C ALA A 203 7.98 -13.71 -3.67
N ILE A 204 6.95 -13.40 -4.46
CA ILE A 204 5.56 -13.69 -4.14
C ILE A 204 5.33 -15.21 -4.05
N ALA A 205 5.82 -15.98 -5.02
CA ALA A 205 5.64 -17.43 -5.05
C ALA A 205 6.27 -18.15 -3.84
N SER A 206 7.25 -17.51 -3.21
CA SER A 206 7.96 -18.03 -2.05
C SER A 206 7.52 -17.37 -0.74
N ALA A 207 6.46 -16.57 -0.76
CA ALA A 207 5.88 -15.92 0.41
C ALA A 207 4.81 -16.80 1.08
N ASP A 208 4.63 -16.58 2.38
CA ASP A 208 3.62 -17.29 3.19
C ASP A 208 2.31 -16.53 3.27
N VAL A 209 2.39 -15.19 3.20
CA VAL A 209 1.26 -14.28 3.41
C VAL A 209 1.28 -13.16 2.37
N VAL A 210 0.10 -12.77 1.88
CA VAL A 210 -0.13 -11.48 1.20
C VAL A 210 -1.12 -10.63 1.98
N THR A 211 -0.85 -9.33 2.08
CA THR A 211 -1.72 -8.35 2.75
C THR A 211 -2.35 -7.39 1.74
N PHE A 212 -3.65 -7.13 1.92
CA PHE A 212 -4.41 -6.16 1.13
C PHE A 212 -5.02 -5.09 2.04
N THR A 213 -4.67 -3.84 1.77
CA THR A 213 -5.15 -2.68 2.56
C THR A 213 -6.26 -1.88 1.86
N SER A 214 -6.61 -2.23 0.63
CA SER A 214 -7.74 -1.65 -0.10
C SER A 214 -8.25 -2.59 -1.19
N GLY A 215 -9.52 -2.43 -1.58
CA GLY A 215 -10.07 -3.16 -2.74
C GLY A 215 -9.29 -2.92 -4.03
N SER A 216 -8.79 -1.70 -4.25
CA SER A 216 -7.96 -1.39 -5.42
C SER A 216 -6.66 -2.20 -5.48
N THR A 217 -6.01 -2.49 -4.34
CA THR A 217 -4.82 -3.37 -4.34
C THR A 217 -5.13 -4.80 -4.75
N VAL A 218 -6.34 -5.29 -4.44
CA VAL A 218 -6.81 -6.62 -4.85
C VAL A 218 -7.04 -6.67 -6.36
N GLU A 219 -7.79 -5.72 -6.91
CA GLU A 219 -8.07 -5.65 -8.35
C GLU A 219 -6.78 -5.55 -9.17
N GLN A 220 -5.83 -4.73 -8.71
CA GLN A 220 -4.55 -4.53 -9.38
C GLN A 220 -3.64 -5.75 -9.26
N TRP A 221 -3.65 -6.45 -8.12
CA TRP A 221 -2.99 -7.75 -7.99
C TRP A 221 -3.48 -8.74 -9.04
N LEU A 222 -4.80 -8.91 -9.14
CA LEU A 222 -5.41 -9.84 -10.09
C LEU A 222 -5.12 -9.45 -11.53
N ALA A 223 -5.16 -8.15 -11.85
CA ALA A 223 -4.83 -7.67 -13.18
C ALA A 223 -3.36 -7.92 -13.57
N ALA A 224 -2.41 -7.73 -12.63
CA ALA A 224 -0.99 -7.84 -12.90
C ALA A 224 -0.45 -9.29 -12.81
N LEU A 225 -0.98 -10.09 -11.88
CA LEU A 225 -0.43 -11.39 -11.49
C LEU A 225 -1.34 -12.56 -11.86
N GLY A 226 -2.63 -12.29 -12.07
CA GLY A 226 -3.65 -13.32 -12.19
C GLY A 226 -4.09 -13.89 -10.84
N PRO A 227 -5.13 -14.74 -10.83
CA PRO A 227 -5.67 -15.34 -9.60
C PRO A 227 -4.82 -16.50 -9.06
N ASP A 228 -3.93 -17.07 -9.88
CA ASP A 228 -3.18 -18.29 -9.52
C ASP A 228 -1.95 -18.01 -8.64
N LEU A 229 -1.36 -16.82 -8.77
CA LEU A 229 -0.20 -16.44 -7.99
C LEU A 229 -0.64 -15.76 -6.70
N LEU A 230 -0.99 -16.57 -5.70
CA LEU A 230 -1.38 -16.13 -4.37
C LEU A 230 -0.65 -16.94 -3.29
N PRO A 231 -0.05 -16.28 -2.28
CA PRO A 231 0.43 -16.96 -1.09
C PRO A 231 -0.70 -17.72 -0.37
N PRO A 232 -0.37 -18.78 0.41
CA PRO A 232 -1.37 -19.59 1.11
C PRO A 232 -2.29 -18.79 2.02
N THR A 233 -1.77 -17.73 2.65
CA THR A 233 -2.51 -16.86 3.55
C THR A 233 -2.79 -15.52 2.88
N VAL A 234 -4.06 -15.19 2.70
CA VAL A 234 -4.52 -13.87 2.23
C VAL A 234 -5.15 -13.13 3.41
N ALA A 235 -4.60 -11.96 3.74
CA ALA A 235 -5.04 -11.11 4.84
C ALA A 235 -5.57 -9.77 4.34
N CYS A 236 -6.79 -9.40 4.74
CA CYS A 236 -7.42 -8.14 4.38
C CYS A 236 -7.58 -7.23 5.60
N ILE A 237 -7.31 -5.93 5.43
CA ILE A 237 -7.48 -4.93 6.50
C ILE A 237 -8.93 -4.74 6.94
N GLY A 238 -9.91 -5.24 6.18
CA GLY A 238 -11.31 -5.12 6.55
C GLY A 238 -12.30 -5.69 5.54
N PRO A 239 -13.61 -5.65 5.86
CA PRO A 239 -14.67 -6.35 5.14
C PRO A 239 -14.86 -5.82 3.73
N VAL A 240 -14.73 -4.50 3.50
CA VAL A 240 -14.88 -3.92 2.16
C VAL A 240 -13.81 -4.45 1.20
N THR A 241 -12.55 -4.52 1.66
CA THR A 241 -11.45 -5.09 0.89
C THR A 241 -11.66 -6.59 0.68
N ALA A 242 -12.12 -7.30 1.72
CA ALA A 242 -12.44 -8.71 1.64
C ALA A 242 -13.57 -8.99 0.63
N ASP A 243 -14.58 -8.14 0.54
CA ASP A 243 -15.68 -8.31 -0.39
C ASP A 243 -15.26 -8.12 -1.85
N VAL A 244 -14.25 -7.28 -2.11
CA VAL A 244 -13.64 -7.19 -3.44
C VAL A 244 -12.88 -8.48 -3.76
N ALA A 245 -12.08 -8.98 -2.82
CA ALA A 245 -11.36 -10.25 -2.99
C ALA A 245 -12.31 -11.44 -3.24
N ARG A 246 -13.39 -11.56 -2.45
CA ARG A 246 -14.41 -12.62 -2.63
C ARG A 246 -15.11 -12.54 -3.98
N ARG A 247 -15.43 -11.33 -4.46
CA ARG A 247 -16.05 -11.11 -5.78
C ARG A 247 -15.16 -11.56 -6.94
N ASN A 248 -13.87 -11.71 -6.69
CA ASN A 248 -12.88 -12.21 -7.64
C ASN A 248 -12.39 -13.62 -7.27
N ASP A 249 -13.22 -14.40 -6.57
CA ASP A 249 -12.97 -15.80 -6.19
C ASP A 249 -11.70 -16.03 -5.33
N MET A 250 -11.17 -14.99 -4.70
CA MET A 250 -10.03 -15.13 -3.80
C MET A 250 -10.47 -15.68 -2.45
N ARG A 251 -9.78 -16.74 -2.01
CA ARG A 251 -9.96 -17.30 -0.67
C ARG A 251 -9.20 -16.46 0.35
N ILE A 252 -9.93 -15.87 1.29
CA ILE A 252 -9.38 -15.01 2.34
C ILE A 252 -9.21 -15.83 3.61
N SER A 253 -8.04 -15.73 4.22
CA SER A 253 -7.68 -16.44 5.45
C SER A 253 -7.87 -15.58 6.70
N VAL A 254 -7.58 -14.28 6.58
CA VAL A 254 -7.64 -13.33 7.70
C VAL A 254 -8.37 -12.06 7.29
N ILE A 255 -9.26 -11.58 8.14
CA ILE A 255 -9.88 -10.26 8.02
C ILE A 255 -9.72 -9.57 9.36
N ALA A 256 -9.08 -8.40 9.37
CA ALA A 256 -8.92 -7.61 10.59
C ALA A 256 -10.29 -7.16 11.13
N THR A 257 -10.51 -7.34 12.44
CA THR A 257 -11.71 -6.82 13.14
C THR A 257 -11.61 -5.32 13.37
N THR A 258 -10.40 -4.86 13.70
CA THR A 258 -10.04 -3.45 13.77
C THR A 258 -9.42 -3.07 12.44
N HIS A 259 -10.06 -2.16 11.70
CA HIS A 259 -9.70 -1.84 10.31
C HIS A 259 -8.50 -0.88 10.20
N THR A 260 -7.42 -1.19 10.92
CA THR A 260 -6.19 -0.41 11.00
C THR A 260 -4.99 -1.30 10.65
N VAL A 261 -3.81 -0.69 10.50
CA VAL A 261 -2.55 -1.43 10.31
C VAL A 261 -2.30 -2.38 11.49
N ASP A 262 -2.40 -1.86 12.73
CA ASP A 262 -2.24 -2.68 13.92
C ASP A 262 -3.26 -3.83 13.97
N GLY A 263 -4.54 -3.53 13.71
CA GLY A 263 -5.57 -4.57 13.70
C GLY A 263 -5.35 -5.66 12.66
N LEU A 264 -4.76 -5.33 11.51
CA LEU A 264 -4.37 -6.31 10.50
C LEU A 264 -3.20 -7.19 10.97
N VAL A 265 -2.19 -6.59 11.59
CA VAL A 265 -1.03 -7.33 12.12
C VAL A 265 -1.44 -8.22 13.28
N ASP A 266 -2.25 -7.71 14.22
CA ASP A 266 -2.75 -8.47 15.36
C ASP A 266 -3.62 -9.67 14.91
N ALA A 267 -4.46 -9.46 13.89
CA ALA A 267 -5.26 -10.54 13.31
C ALA A 267 -4.38 -11.61 12.64
N LEU A 268 -3.27 -11.22 12.01
CA LEU A 268 -2.31 -12.15 11.44
C LEU A 268 -1.58 -12.95 12.53
N ILE A 269 -1.16 -12.29 13.61
CA ILE A 269 -0.53 -12.94 14.78
C ILE A 269 -1.47 -13.98 15.39
N ALA A 270 -2.74 -13.63 15.58
CA ALA A 270 -3.75 -14.56 16.09
C ALA A 270 -3.91 -15.78 15.18
N HIS A 271 -3.99 -15.57 13.86
CA HIS A 271 -4.12 -16.64 12.87
C HIS A 271 -2.94 -17.63 12.90
N VAL A 272 -1.71 -17.12 12.99
CA VAL A 272 -0.48 -17.94 13.04
C VAL A 272 -0.40 -18.72 14.36
N SER A 273 -0.82 -18.11 15.46
CA SER A 273 -0.86 -18.74 16.78
C SER A 273 -1.85 -19.90 16.82
N ASP A 274 -3.04 -19.70 16.25
CA ASP A 274 -4.08 -20.73 16.14
C ASP A 274 -3.62 -21.90 15.28
N ALA A 275 -2.99 -21.63 14.13
CA ALA A 275 -2.45 -22.65 13.23
C ALA A 275 -1.35 -23.50 13.89
N SER A 276 -0.51 -22.88 14.74
CA SER A 276 0.55 -23.56 15.49
C SER A 276 0.02 -24.42 16.65
N SER A 277 -1.18 -24.10 17.16
CA SER A 277 -1.84 -24.83 18.25
C SER A 277 -2.67 -26.04 17.79
N ALA A 278 -2.90 -26.20 16.49
CA ALA A 278 -3.68 -27.30 15.93
C ALA A 278 -2.93 -28.65 16.04
N PRO A 279 -3.54 -29.72 16.57
CA PRO A 279 -2.88 -31.01 16.67
C PRO A 279 -2.52 -31.55 15.29
N THR A 280 -1.23 -31.79 15.04
CA THR A 280 -0.74 -32.38 13.79
C THR A 280 -1.45 -33.71 13.51
N PRO A 281 -2.13 -33.89 12.37
CA PRO A 281 -2.71 -35.19 12.04
C PRO A 281 -1.59 -36.21 11.88
N ARG A 282 -1.58 -37.22 12.76
CA ARG A 282 -0.64 -38.35 12.71
C ARG A 282 -0.67 -38.95 11.30
N ARG A 283 0.42 -38.78 10.54
CA ARG A 283 0.66 -39.52 9.28
C ARG A 283 0.49 -41.01 9.58
N ARG A 284 -0.55 -41.62 8.99
CA ARG A 284 -0.69 -43.08 8.94
C ARG A 284 0.58 -43.63 8.28
N ALA A 285 1.35 -44.39 9.05
CA ALA A 285 2.43 -45.21 8.52
C ALA A 285 1.82 -46.18 7.50
N THR A 286 2.16 -46.00 6.23
CA THR A 286 1.90 -47.00 5.20
C THR A 286 2.80 -48.20 5.51
N SER A 287 2.19 -49.27 6.04
CA SER A 287 2.86 -50.54 6.25
C SER A 287 3.31 -51.10 4.90
N ARG A 288 4.63 -51.30 4.76
CA ARG A 288 5.24 -52.09 3.68
C ARG A 288 4.65 -53.51 3.70
N ALA A 289 3.89 -53.87 2.67
CA ALA A 289 3.60 -55.26 2.37
C ALA A 289 4.64 -55.78 1.39
N SER A 290 5.55 -56.60 1.90
CA SER A 290 6.54 -57.38 1.17
C SER A 290 5.96 -58.72 0.69
N GLY A 291 6.31 -59.14 -0.52
CA GLY A 291 6.13 -60.51 -1.06
C GLY A 291 4.91 -60.61 -1.97
N ARG A 292 4.95 -61.22 -3.16
CA ARG A 292 5.63 -62.48 -3.49
C ARG A 292 5.72 -62.62 -5.01
N ARG A 293 6.91 -62.94 -5.52
CA ARG A 293 7.15 -63.35 -6.92
C ARG A 293 6.44 -64.67 -7.21
N SER A 294 5.83 -64.79 -8.37
CA SER A 294 5.45 -66.07 -8.98
C SER A 294 5.70 -66.04 -10.48
N ARG A 295 6.66 -66.86 -10.91
CA ARG A 295 6.90 -67.31 -12.29
C ARG A 295 5.65 -68.02 -12.83
N ILE A 296 5.33 -67.84 -14.11
CA ILE A 296 4.85 -68.89 -15.02
C ILE A 296 5.23 -68.47 -16.45
N GLY A 297 5.84 -69.39 -17.19
CA GLY A 297 6.30 -69.18 -18.56
C GLY A 297 5.42 -69.85 -19.61
N ARG A 298 5.62 -69.37 -20.85
CA ARG A 298 5.53 -70.04 -22.17
C ARG A 298 4.22 -70.75 -22.60
N ARG A 299 3.67 -70.27 -23.73
CA ARG A 299 3.45 -71.00 -25.02
C ARG A 299 2.82 -70.01 -26.04
N ARG A 300 3.48 -69.64 -27.14
CA ARG A 300 3.54 -70.25 -28.50
C ARG A 300 2.18 -70.49 -29.20
N GLY A 301 2.02 -69.86 -30.38
CA GLY A 301 1.09 -70.17 -31.49
C GLY A 301 0.77 -68.88 -32.26
N ARG A 302 1.47 -68.50 -33.36
CA ARG A 302 1.26 -68.88 -34.78
C ARG A 302 -0.22 -68.84 -35.22
N ALA A 303 -0.62 -67.81 -35.96
CA ALA A 303 -0.80 -67.80 -37.41
C ALA A 303 -0.74 -66.35 -37.89
#